data_AF-A0A7E4WAX8-F1
#
_entry.id   AF-A0A7E4WAX8-F1
#
_cell.length_a   1.000
_cell.length_b   1.000
_cell.length_c   1.000
_cell.angle_alpha   90.00
_cell.angle_beta   90.00
_cell.angle_gamma   90.00
#
_symmetry.space_group_name_H-M   'P 1'
#
loop_
_entity.id
_entity.type
_entity.pdbx_description
1 polymer ?
#
loop_
_entity_poly.entity_id
_entity_poly.type
_entity_poly.pdbx_seq_one_letter_code
_entity_poly.pdbx_strand_id
1 'polypeptide(L)'
;MAQSVPPGDIGTQPGTKIVFNAPYDDKHTYHIKITNSGGRRIGWAIKTTNMKRLGVDPPCGVLDPKENVLMAVSCDAFKFGEEDTNNDRITIEWTNTPDGAAKTFRREWFQGDGMVRRKNLPIEYNP
;
A
#
# COMPACT_ATOMS: atom_id res chain seq x y z
N MET A 1 26.85 -1.82 -4.22
CA MET A 1 26.45 -2.38 -5.52
C MET A 1 24.94 -2.27 -5.62
N ALA A 2 24.39 -1.77 -6.73
CA ALA A 2 22.95 -1.76 -6.95
C ALA A 2 22.42 -3.21 -6.89
N GLN A 3 21.32 -3.45 -6.17
CA GLN A 3 20.73 -4.78 -6.09
C GLN A 3 20.16 -5.16 -7.46
N SER A 4 20.87 -6.04 -8.18
CA SER A 4 20.48 -6.53 -9.51
C SER A 4 19.30 -7.51 -9.49
N VAL A 5 18.88 -7.95 -8.30
CA VAL A 5 17.80 -8.93 -8.14
C VAL A 5 16.47 -8.18 -7.99
N PRO A 6 15.47 -8.46 -8.84
CA PRO A 6 14.16 -7.82 -8.73
C PRO A 6 13.50 -8.16 -7.38
N PRO A 7 12.67 -7.27 -6.82
CA PRO A 7 11.87 -7.58 -5.64
C PRO A 7 10.97 -8.79 -5.89
N GLY A 8 10.79 -9.64 -4.88
CA GLY A 8 9.81 -10.73 -4.93
C GLY A 8 8.38 -10.20 -4.94
N ASP A 9 7.41 -11.08 -5.19
CA ASP A 9 5.99 -10.70 -5.12
C ASP A 9 5.49 -10.53 -3.69
N ILE A 10 4.44 -9.73 -3.54
CA ILE A 10 3.68 -9.58 -2.31
C ILE A 10 2.27 -10.18 -2.48
N GLY A 11 1.78 -10.81 -1.41
CA GLY A 11 0.38 -11.16 -1.27
C GLY A 11 -0.38 -9.99 -0.65
N THR A 12 -1.61 -9.74 -1.10
CA THR A 12 -2.51 -8.78 -0.44
C THR A 12 -3.87 -9.41 -0.19
N GLN A 13 -4.50 -9.04 0.93
CA GLN A 13 -5.89 -9.40 1.24
C GLN A 13 -6.59 -8.11 1.70
N PRO A 14 -7.54 -7.57 0.91
CA PRO A 14 -8.04 -8.08 -0.37
C PRO A 14 -6.98 -8.09 -1.50
N GLY A 15 -7.19 -8.96 -2.49
CA GLY A 15 -6.23 -9.24 -3.56
C GLY A 15 -6.31 -8.32 -4.78
N THR A 16 -7.50 -7.78 -5.05
CA THR A 16 -7.85 -7.13 -6.33
C THR A 16 -8.37 -5.71 -6.16
N LYS A 17 -9.29 -5.46 -5.22
CA LYS A 17 -9.90 -4.15 -4.97
C LYS A 17 -10.29 -3.98 -3.50
N ILE A 18 -10.57 -2.74 -3.10
CA ILE A 18 -11.18 -2.39 -1.80
C ILE A 18 -12.58 -1.87 -2.10
N VAL A 19 -13.58 -2.24 -1.30
CA VAL A 19 -14.94 -1.75 -1.45
C VAL A 19 -15.33 -0.99 -0.18
N PHE A 20 -15.60 0.31 -0.31
CA PHE A 20 -16.25 1.10 0.74
C PHE A 20 -17.75 1.06 0.50
N ASN A 21 -18.50 0.49 1.45
CA ASN A 21 -19.95 0.47 1.40
C ASN A 21 -20.51 1.72 2.07
N ALA A 22 -21.62 2.24 1.53
CA ALA A 22 -22.43 3.25 2.18
C ALA A 22 -22.92 2.81 3.58
N PRO A 23 -23.30 3.77 4.45
CA PRO A 23 -23.37 5.22 4.20
C PRO A 23 -21.99 5.91 4.18
N TYR A 24 -21.88 7.10 3.58
CA TYR A 24 -20.62 7.88 3.49
C TYR A 24 -20.62 9.13 4.38
N ASP A 25 -21.49 9.15 5.37
CA ASP A 25 -21.68 10.24 6.34
C ASP A 25 -20.75 10.13 7.56
N ASP A 26 -20.09 8.99 7.75
CA ASP A 26 -19.06 8.78 8.78
C ASP A 26 -17.78 8.16 8.19
N LYS A 27 -16.69 8.27 8.95
CA LYS A 27 -15.39 7.71 8.63
C LYS A 27 -15.42 6.20 8.71
N HIS A 28 -15.10 5.55 7.59
CA HIS A 28 -14.95 4.10 7.53
C HIS A 28 -13.48 3.72 7.56
N THR A 29 -13.13 2.66 8.29
CA THR A 29 -11.76 2.10 8.30
C THR A 29 -11.80 0.62 7.96
N TYR A 30 -11.12 0.25 6.88
CA TYR A 30 -10.90 -1.14 6.48
C TYR A 30 -9.45 -1.52 6.69
N HIS A 31 -9.17 -2.82 6.71
CA HIS A 31 -7.81 -3.32 6.87
C HIS A 31 -7.37 -4.11 5.63
N ILE A 32 -6.12 -3.88 5.22
CA ILE A 32 -5.45 -4.61 4.15
C ILE A 32 -4.28 -5.34 4.75
N LYS A 33 -4.23 -6.66 4.58
CA LYS A 33 -3.05 -7.45 4.91
C LYS A 33 -2.08 -7.42 3.74
N ILE A 34 -0.83 -7.09 3.99
CA ILE A 34 0.28 -7.18 3.03
C ILE A 34 1.22 -8.26 3.54
N THR A 35 1.58 -9.23 2.68
CA THR A 35 2.49 -10.34 3.02
C THR A 35 3.65 -10.37 2.04
N ASN A 36 4.87 -10.34 2.56
CA ASN A 36 6.06 -10.54 1.72
C ASN A 36 6.17 -12.02 1.34
N SER A 37 5.84 -12.34 0.10
CA SER A 37 5.93 -13.73 -0.41
C SER A 37 7.31 -14.04 -1.01
N GLY A 38 8.18 -13.04 -1.09
CA GLY A 38 9.55 -13.17 -1.58
C GLY A 38 10.53 -13.75 -0.55
N GLY A 39 11.72 -14.09 -1.04
CA GLY A 39 12.82 -14.60 -0.21
C GLY A 39 13.76 -13.55 0.37
N ARG A 40 13.52 -12.25 0.10
CA ARG A 40 14.35 -11.13 0.58
C ARG A 40 13.51 -10.15 1.38
N ARG A 41 14.14 -9.43 2.31
CA ARG A 41 13.53 -8.32 3.04
C ARG A 41 13.20 -7.18 2.07
N ILE A 42 12.01 -6.60 2.23
CA ILE A 42 11.54 -5.50 1.39
C ILE A 42 11.20 -4.27 2.24
N GLY A 43 11.47 -3.09 1.70
CA GLY A 43 10.84 -1.86 2.14
C GLY A 43 9.58 -1.63 1.31
N TRP A 44 8.49 -1.20 1.95
CA TRP A 44 7.22 -0.90 1.27
C TRP A 44 6.69 0.47 1.66
N ALA A 45 5.98 1.12 0.75
CA ALA A 45 5.34 2.41 0.95
C ALA A 45 4.02 2.48 0.20
N ILE A 46 3.11 3.32 0.71
CA ILE A 46 1.77 3.48 0.16
C ILE A 46 1.62 4.87 -0.45
N LYS A 47 0.93 4.91 -1.58
CA LYS A 47 0.42 6.13 -2.20
C LYS A 47 -1.08 6.02 -2.38
N THR A 48 -1.79 7.10 -2.16
CA THR A 48 -3.23 7.22 -2.45
C THR A 48 -3.43 8.29 -3.53
N THR A 49 -4.49 8.15 -4.32
CA THR A 49 -4.88 9.16 -5.30
C THR A 49 -5.56 10.38 -4.68
N ASN A 50 -6.19 10.19 -3.52
CA ASN A 50 -6.96 11.21 -2.84
C ASN A 50 -6.60 11.27 -1.36
N MET A 51 -5.53 12.00 -1.03
CA MET A 51 -5.05 12.15 0.35
C MET A 51 -5.99 12.96 1.26
N LYS A 52 -7.01 13.63 0.70
CA LYS A 52 -8.01 14.35 1.49
C LYS A 52 -9.10 13.42 2.02
N ARG A 53 -9.48 12.41 1.23
CA ARG A 53 -10.51 11.43 1.60
C ARG A 53 -9.91 10.17 2.20
N LEU A 54 -8.73 9.75 1.73
CA LEU A 54 -8.12 8.47 2.06
C LEU A 54 -6.94 8.64 3.00
N GLY A 55 -7.04 8.01 4.18
CA GLY A 55 -5.98 7.86 5.17
C GLY A 55 -5.40 6.44 5.15
N VAL A 56 -4.12 6.30 5.49
CA VAL A 56 -3.44 4.99 5.56
C VAL A 56 -2.51 4.95 6.76
N ASP A 57 -2.57 3.87 7.54
CA ASP A 57 -1.68 3.64 8.69
C ASP A 57 -1.34 2.14 8.89
N PRO A 58 -0.05 1.74 8.99
CA PRO A 58 1.12 2.56 8.69
C PRO A 58 1.26 2.85 7.19
N PRO A 59 1.78 4.03 6.78
CA PRO A 59 1.92 4.38 5.36
C PRO A 59 3.15 3.75 4.69
N CYS A 60 4.06 3.17 5.47
CA CYS A 60 5.28 2.52 5.00
C CYS A 60 5.84 1.59 6.08
N GLY A 61 6.77 0.71 5.69
CA GLY A 61 7.42 -0.19 6.63
C GLY A 61 8.44 -1.12 5.98
N VAL A 62 8.87 -2.11 6.74
CA VAL A 62 9.82 -3.13 6.30
C VAL A 62 9.25 -4.50 6.64
N LEU A 63 9.27 -5.42 5.68
CA LEU A 63 8.81 -6.80 5.85
C LEU A 63 9.95 -7.78 5.56
N ASP A 64 10.25 -8.62 6.53
CA ASP A 64 11.08 -9.81 6.35
C ASP A 64 10.40 -10.84 5.43
N PRO A 65 11.15 -11.81 4.88
CA PRO A 65 10.55 -12.90 4.12
C PRO A 65 9.43 -13.60 4.91
N LYS A 66 8.27 -13.79 4.28
CA LYS A 66 7.06 -14.41 4.87
C LYS A 66 6.38 -13.61 5.99
N GLU A 67 6.89 -12.42 6.33
CA GLU A 67 6.24 -11.53 7.28
C GLU A 67 5.01 -10.88 6.66
N ASN A 68 4.05 -10.52 7.52
CA ASN A 68 2.88 -9.76 7.14
C ASN A 68 2.66 -8.56 8.06
N VAL A 69 1.98 -7.55 7.52
CA VAL A 69 1.49 -6.38 8.24
C VAL A 69 0.02 -6.19 7.93
N LEU A 70 -0.74 -5.73 8.92
CA LEU A 70 -2.10 -5.28 8.74
C LEU A 70 -2.09 -3.75 8.71
N MET A 71 -2.58 -3.18 7.62
CA MET A 71 -2.60 -1.74 7.37
C MET A 71 -4.06 -1.26 7.35
N ALA A 72 -4.36 -0.23 8.12
CA ALA A 72 -5.63 0.46 8.08
C ALA A 72 -5.69 1.39 6.86
N VAL A 73 -6.82 1.36 6.15
CA VAL A 73 -7.18 2.31 5.11
C VAL A 73 -8.50 2.93 5.50
N SER A 74 -8.50 4.23 5.74
CA SER A 74 -9.69 4.96 6.12
C SER A 74 -10.22 5.83 4.99
N CYS A 75 -11.53 5.91 4.85
CA CYS A 75 -12.23 6.88 4.01
C CYS A 75 -12.97 7.84 4.95
N ASP A 76 -12.62 9.12 4.93
CA ASP A 76 -13.36 10.15 5.65
C ASP A 76 -14.74 10.37 4.97
N ALA A 77 -15.68 10.92 5.74
CA ALA A 77 -17.02 11.23 5.25
C ALA A 77 -16.96 12.20 4.06
N PHE A 78 -17.82 11.99 3.08
CA PHE A 78 -17.85 12.79 1.86
C PHE A 78 -19.22 12.72 1.19
N LYS A 79 -19.49 13.66 0.28
CA LYS A 79 -20.78 13.70 -0.41
C LYS A 79 -20.76 12.87 -1.69
N PHE A 80 -21.23 11.63 -1.59
CA PHE A 80 -21.34 10.74 -2.74
C PHE A 80 -22.28 11.33 -3.81
N GLY A 81 -21.82 11.35 -5.06
CA GLY A 81 -22.51 11.98 -6.20
C GLY A 81 -22.13 13.44 -6.47
N GLU A 82 -21.57 14.16 -5.49
CA GLU A 82 -20.99 15.50 -5.70
C GLU A 82 -19.48 15.46 -5.99
N GLU A 83 -18.81 14.34 -5.68
CA GLU A 83 -17.37 14.18 -5.83
C GLU A 83 -17.00 13.02 -6.77
N ASP A 84 -15.87 13.14 -7.49
CA ASP A 84 -15.35 12.04 -8.32
C ASP A 84 -14.85 10.88 -7.42
N THR A 85 -15.27 9.69 -7.80
CA THR A 85 -15.01 8.42 -7.09
C THR A 85 -14.45 7.35 -8.03
N ASN A 86 -14.36 7.62 -9.34
CA ASN A 86 -14.11 6.59 -10.34
C ASN A 86 -12.65 6.12 -10.43
N ASN A 87 -11.71 6.95 -9.98
CA ASN A 87 -10.28 6.75 -10.21
C ASN A 87 -9.48 6.51 -8.93
N ASP A 88 -10.17 6.34 -7.80
CA ASP A 88 -9.49 6.16 -6.52
C ASP A 88 -8.79 4.82 -6.42
N ARG A 89 -7.55 4.84 -5.90
CA ARG A 89 -6.77 3.62 -5.67
C ARG A 89 -5.75 3.80 -4.55
N ILE A 90 -5.42 2.67 -3.93
CA ILE A 90 -4.24 2.50 -3.10
C ILE A 90 -3.14 1.87 -3.96
N THR A 91 -1.96 2.48 -3.99
CA THR A 91 -0.78 1.92 -4.65
C THR A 91 0.21 1.47 -3.60
N ILE A 92 0.55 0.18 -3.59
CA ILE A 92 1.61 -0.39 -2.76
C ILE A 92 2.86 -0.45 -3.63
N GLU A 93 3.90 0.27 -3.25
CA GLU A 93 5.22 0.19 -3.88
C GLU A 93 6.19 -0.53 -2.95
N TRP A 94 7.06 -1.38 -3.51
CA TRP A 94 8.08 -2.06 -2.71
C TRP A 94 9.36 -2.33 -3.50
N THR A 95 10.46 -2.43 -2.74
CA THR A 95 11.79 -2.72 -3.25
C THR A 95 12.55 -3.60 -2.25
N ASN A 96 13.56 -4.33 -2.72
CA ASN A 96 14.46 -5.06 -1.83
C ASN A 96 15.25 -4.04 -0.98
N THR A 97 15.43 -4.34 0.31
CA THR A 97 16.29 -3.50 1.15
C THR A 97 17.75 -3.79 0.84
N PRO A 98 18.66 -2.79 0.84
CA PRO A 98 20.10 -3.03 0.73
C PRO A 98 20.61 -4.07 1.74
N ASP A 99 21.68 -4.77 1.37
CA ASP A 99 22.25 -5.81 2.24
C ASP A 99 22.73 -5.19 3.57
N GLY A 100 22.39 -5.83 4.69
CA GLY A 100 22.71 -5.32 6.03
C GLY A 100 21.87 -4.13 6.50
N ALA A 101 20.87 -3.69 5.73
CA ALA A 101 19.99 -2.61 6.16
C ALA A 101 19.22 -2.96 7.44
N ALA A 102 19.14 -1.99 8.36
CA ALA A 102 18.29 -2.08 9.54
C ALA A 102 16.81 -2.26 9.14
N LYS A 103 16.02 -2.86 10.04
CA LYS A 103 14.57 -3.00 9.86
C LYS A 103 13.84 -1.69 10.15
N THR A 104 14.22 -0.66 9.42
CA THR A 104 13.68 0.70 9.52
C THR A 104 13.58 1.25 8.11
N PHE A 105 12.37 1.67 7.74
CA PHE A 105 12.09 2.15 6.39
C PHE A 105 12.96 3.37 6.07
N ARG A 106 13.45 3.42 4.82
CA ARG A 106 14.21 4.54 4.27
C ARG A 106 13.69 4.88 2.88
N ARG A 107 13.27 6.13 2.67
CA ARG A 107 12.68 6.59 1.41
C ARG A 107 13.70 6.54 0.26
N GLU A 108 14.98 6.66 0.58
CA GLU A 108 16.11 6.66 -0.36
C GLU A 108 16.19 5.34 -1.16
N TRP A 109 15.67 4.23 -0.61
CA TRP A 109 15.60 2.95 -1.33
C TRP A 109 14.75 3.01 -2.61
N PHE A 110 13.87 4.00 -2.72
CA PHE A 110 13.00 4.22 -3.88
C PHE A 110 13.54 5.28 -4.86
N GLN A 111 14.70 5.89 -4.55
CA GLN A 111 15.28 6.98 -5.34
C GLN A 111 16.54 6.57 -6.13
N GLY A 112 17.17 5.45 -5.77
CA GLY A 112 18.33 4.93 -6.47
C GLY A 112 17.99 4.06 -7.69
N ASP A 113 19.01 3.44 -8.27
CA ASP A 113 18.90 2.58 -9.47
C ASP A 113 18.24 1.20 -9.20
N GLY A 114 17.68 0.99 -8.01
CA GLY A 114 17.02 -0.26 -7.63
C GLY A 114 15.67 -0.42 -8.34
N MET A 115 15.31 -1.67 -8.66
CA MET A 115 14.00 -1.97 -9.21
C MET A 115 12.90 -1.80 -8.15
N VAL A 116 11.92 -0.93 -8.42
CA VAL A 116 10.72 -0.77 -7.60
C VAL A 116 9.54 -1.48 -8.27
N ARG A 117 8.90 -2.40 -7.56
CA ARG A 117 7.62 -3.00 -7.97
C ARG A 117 6.46 -2.20 -7.39
N ARG A 118 5.31 -2.26 -8.07
CA ARG A 118 4.08 -1.60 -7.62
C ARG A 118 2.86 -2.48 -7.88
N LYS A 119 1.87 -2.38 -6.99
CA LYS A 119 0.56 -3.03 -7.12
C LYS A 119 -0.51 -1.99 -6.82
N ASN A 120 -1.47 -1.85 -7.73
CA ASN A 120 -2.63 -1.00 -7.54
C ASN A 120 -3.79 -1.84 -6.99
N LEU A 121 -4.47 -1.32 -5.98
CA LEU A 121 -5.76 -1.79 -5.49
C LEU A 121 -6.77 -0.66 -5.75
N PRO A 122 -7.59 -0.77 -6.80
CA PRO A 122 -8.68 0.16 -7.03
C PRO A 122 -9.64 0.20 -5.84
N ILE A 123 -10.21 1.37 -5.60
CA ILE A 123 -11.27 1.57 -4.63
C ILE A 123 -12.60 1.64 -5.38
N GLU A 124 -13.55 0.86 -4.92
CA GLU A 124 -14.93 0.87 -5.36
C GLU A 124 -15.80 1.41 -4.23
N TYR A 125 -16.75 2.28 -4.59
CA TYR A 125 -17.73 2.84 -3.68
C TYR A 125 -19.07 2.20 -4.01
N ASN A 126 -19.60 1.40 -3.08
CA ASN A 126 -20.88 0.71 -3.20
C ASN A 126 -21.96 1.50 -2.43
N PRO A 127 -22.77 2.33 -3.12
CA PRO A 127 -23.76 3.22 -2.50
C PRO A 127 -24.96 2.49 -1.89
#